data_AF-A0A1H1AFD1-F1
#
_entry.id   AF-A0A1H1AFD1-F1
#
_cell.length_a   1.000
_cell.length_b   1.000
_cell.length_c   1.000
_cell.angle_alpha   90.00
_cell.angle_beta   90.00
_cell.angle_gamma   90.00
#
_symmetry.space_group_name_H-M   'P 1'
#
loop_
_entity.id
_entity.type
_entity.pdbx_description
1 polymer ?
#
loop_
_entity_poly.entity_id
_entity_poly.type
_entity_poly.pdbx_seq_one_letter_code
_entity_poly.pdbx_strand_id
1 'polypeptide(L)'
;MLRVLLVLESLLLVGVLIFSVSAALGSVGPVAQNVSIVAMALLALVWVAVTAVAALRGRPSWVRGSALTIHVLLFAAGTGCLQLGIGSWQFGFSLVAGALVGFAAAVLARPDERPVYDEEGRAV
;
A
#
# COMPACT_ATOMS: atom_id res chain seq x y z
N MET A 1 -8.44 -5.06 14.75
CA MET A 1 -8.07 -3.72 14.21
C MET A 1 -7.53 -3.79 12.78
N LEU A 2 -6.43 -4.51 12.52
CA LEU A 2 -5.81 -4.62 11.18
C LEU A 2 -6.78 -5.02 10.04
N ARG A 3 -7.63 -6.03 10.27
CA ARG A 3 -8.60 -6.50 9.25
C ARG A 3 -9.59 -5.40 8.82
N VAL A 4 -10.06 -4.58 9.77
CA VAL A 4 -10.97 -3.47 9.49
C VAL A 4 -10.25 -2.38 8.70
N LEU A 5 -9.01 -2.05 9.09
CA LEU A 5 -8.18 -1.08 8.38
C LEU A 5 -7.92 -1.52 6.92
N LEU A 6 -7.58 -2.77 6.69
CA LEU A 6 -7.34 -3.31 5.33
C LEU A 6 -8.60 -3.30 4.46
N VAL A 7 -9.78 -3.59 5.04
CA VAL A 7 -11.05 -3.49 4.31
C VAL A 7 -11.36 -2.04 3.96
N LEU A 8 -11.20 -1.10 4.90
CA LEU A 8 -11.40 0.33 4.67
C LEU A 8 -10.41 0.86 3.62
N GLU A 9 -9.15 0.46 3.70
CA GLU A 9 -8.11 0.83 2.75
C GLU A 9 -8.39 0.27 1.35
N SER A 10 -8.90 -0.96 1.25
CA SER A 10 -9.34 -1.53 -0.04
C SER A 10 -10.49 -0.73 -0.64
N LEU A 11 -11.50 -0.36 0.17
CA LEU A 11 -12.64 0.46 -0.28
C LEU A 11 -12.20 1.85 -0.71
N LEU A 12 -11.28 2.47 0.03
CA LEU A 12 -10.71 3.77 -0.32
C LEU A 12 -9.96 3.69 -1.65
N LEU A 13 -9.15 2.64 -1.87
CA LEU A 13 -8.43 2.46 -3.13
C LEU A 13 -9.36 2.22 -4.32
N VAL A 14 -10.49 1.52 -4.12
CA VAL A 14 -11.54 1.43 -5.16
C VAL A 14 -12.05 2.83 -5.51
N GLY A 15 -12.31 3.68 -4.51
CA GLY A 15 -12.68 5.07 -4.74
C GLY A 15 -11.60 5.86 -5.50
N VAL A 16 -10.33 5.70 -5.13
CA VAL A 16 -9.18 6.32 -5.82
C VAL A 16 -9.09 5.85 -7.28
N LEU A 17 -9.32 4.57 -7.54
CA LEU A 17 -9.32 4.02 -8.89
C LEU A 17 -10.44 4.63 -9.73
N ILE A 18 -11.67 4.68 -9.21
CA ILE A 18 -12.82 5.31 -9.89
C ILE A 18 -12.48 6.77 -10.21
N PHE A 19 -12.01 7.53 -9.21
CA PHE A 19 -11.59 8.91 -9.39
C PHE A 19 -10.50 9.05 -10.46
N SER A 20 -9.49 8.20 -10.44
CA SER A 20 -8.37 8.23 -11.39
C SER A 20 -8.85 7.96 -12.82
N VAL A 21 -9.77 7.00 -13.00
CA VAL A 21 -10.38 6.73 -14.31
C VAL A 21 -11.21 7.92 -14.77
N SER A 22 -12.08 8.47 -13.91
CA SER A 22 -12.87 9.65 -14.25
C SER A 22 -12.01 10.87 -14.61
N ALA A 23 -10.94 11.12 -13.84
CA ALA A 23 -9.99 12.18 -14.10
C ALA A 23 -9.22 11.95 -15.42
N ALA A 24 -8.81 10.71 -15.70
CA ALA A 24 -8.15 10.36 -16.95
C ALA A 24 -9.06 10.57 -18.18
N LEU A 25 -10.35 10.24 -18.07
CA LEU A 25 -11.34 10.43 -19.15
C LEU A 25 -11.65 11.91 -19.40
N GLY A 26 -11.57 12.76 -18.38
CA GLY A 26 -11.78 14.21 -18.50
C GLY A 26 -10.51 15.03 -18.77
N SER A 27 -9.34 14.38 -18.81
CA SER A 27 -8.04 15.06 -18.92
C SER A 27 -7.70 15.39 -20.37
N VAL A 28 -7.31 16.64 -20.62
CA VAL A 28 -6.71 17.10 -21.90
C VAL A 28 -5.19 16.92 -21.94
N GLY A 29 -4.62 16.30 -20.90
CA GLY A 29 -3.18 16.07 -20.77
C GLY A 29 -2.64 14.88 -21.57
N PRO A 30 -1.33 14.59 -21.45
CA PRO A 30 -0.70 13.48 -22.15
C PRO A 30 -1.32 12.12 -21.78
N VAL A 31 -1.74 11.36 -22.80
CA VAL A 31 -2.38 10.03 -22.61
C VAL A 31 -1.51 9.06 -21.83
N ALA A 32 -0.20 9.05 -22.09
CA ALA A 32 0.74 8.18 -21.38
C ALA A 32 0.76 8.45 -19.86
N GLN A 33 0.67 9.71 -19.45
CA GLN A 33 0.59 10.08 -18.04
C GLN A 33 -0.72 9.58 -17.43
N ASN A 34 -1.86 9.82 -18.08
CA ASN A 34 -3.17 9.36 -17.62
C ASN A 34 -3.24 7.84 -17.47
N VAL A 35 -2.72 7.10 -18.46
CA VAL A 35 -2.62 5.63 -18.43
C VAL A 35 -1.74 5.17 -17.29
N SER A 36 -0.59 5.82 -17.06
CA SER A 36 0.31 5.47 -15.97
C SER A 36 -0.33 5.62 -14.58
N ILE A 37 -1.13 6.69 -14.37
CA ILE A 37 -1.85 6.93 -13.12
C ILE A 37 -2.90 5.85 -12.87
N VAL A 38 -3.70 5.52 -13.88
CA VAL A 38 -4.72 4.47 -13.78
C VAL A 38 -4.08 3.09 -13.55
N ALA A 39 -3.01 2.78 -14.27
CA ALA A 39 -2.27 1.52 -14.11
C ALA A 39 -1.66 1.39 -12.70
N MET A 40 -1.07 2.46 -12.17
CA MET A 40 -0.54 2.46 -10.80
C MET A 40 -1.65 2.29 -9.75
N ALA A 41 -2.80 2.94 -9.93
CA ALA A 41 -3.95 2.75 -9.04
C ALA A 41 -4.48 1.31 -9.06
N LEU A 42 -4.56 0.67 -10.24
CA LEU A 42 -4.93 -0.74 -10.38
C LEU A 42 -3.94 -1.67 -9.70
N LEU A 43 -2.64 -1.49 -9.94
CA LEU A 43 -1.58 -2.30 -9.31
C LEU A 43 -1.63 -2.17 -7.78
N ALA A 44 -1.81 -0.96 -7.27
CA ALA A 44 -1.96 -0.72 -5.84
C ALA A 44 -3.21 -1.44 -5.28
N LEU A 45 -4.34 -1.41 -5.99
CA LEU A 45 -5.56 -2.08 -5.55
C LEU A 45 -5.38 -3.60 -5.49
N VAL A 46 -4.78 -4.19 -6.53
CA VAL A 46 -4.46 -5.62 -6.56
C VAL A 46 -3.56 -5.96 -5.37
N TRP A 47 -2.51 -5.18 -5.12
CA TRP A 47 -1.57 -5.44 -4.03
C TRP A 47 -2.23 -5.40 -2.64
N VAL A 48 -3.03 -4.37 -2.38
CA VAL A 48 -3.80 -4.25 -1.13
C VAL A 48 -4.79 -5.40 -0.99
N ALA A 49 -5.48 -5.81 -2.06
CA ALA A 49 -6.39 -6.93 -2.04
C ALA A 49 -5.69 -8.26 -1.68
N VAL A 50 -4.52 -8.54 -2.27
CA VAL A 50 -3.73 -9.73 -1.90
C VAL A 50 -3.30 -9.66 -0.42
N THR A 51 -2.95 -8.48 0.06
CA THR A 51 -2.58 -8.25 1.48
C THR A 51 -3.74 -8.44 2.44
N ALA A 52 -4.92 -7.95 2.07
CA ALA A 52 -6.15 -8.19 2.81
C ALA A 52 -6.45 -9.69 2.88
N VAL A 53 -6.37 -10.41 1.75
CA VAL A 53 -6.59 -11.87 1.70
C VAL A 53 -5.58 -12.61 2.57
N ALA A 54 -4.30 -12.25 2.52
CA ALA A 54 -3.26 -12.87 3.34
C ALA A 54 -3.47 -12.61 4.85
N ALA A 55 -3.90 -11.40 5.21
CA ALA A 55 -4.24 -11.05 6.58
C ALA A 55 -5.49 -11.79 7.09
N LEU A 56 -6.51 -11.94 6.24
CA LEU A 56 -7.72 -12.72 6.55
C LEU A 56 -7.40 -14.21 6.73
N ARG A 57 -6.46 -14.74 5.95
CA ARG A 57 -5.97 -16.13 6.04
C ARG A 57 -4.99 -16.39 7.19
N GLY A 58 -4.73 -15.40 8.05
CA GLY A 58 -3.87 -15.59 9.22
C GLY A 58 -2.42 -15.89 8.87
N ARG A 59 -1.86 -15.27 7.82
CA ARG A 59 -0.45 -15.41 7.41
C ARG A 59 0.39 -14.18 7.86
N PRO A 60 0.76 -14.06 9.14
CA PRO A 60 1.38 -12.86 9.70
C PRO A 60 2.75 -12.51 9.08
N SER A 61 3.53 -13.51 8.65
CA SER A 61 4.80 -13.28 7.95
C SER A 61 4.61 -12.58 6.60
N TRP A 62 3.51 -12.86 5.91
CA TRP A 62 3.19 -12.27 4.61
C TRP A 62 2.71 -10.82 4.75
N VAL A 63 1.92 -10.54 5.80
CA VAL A 63 1.49 -9.17 6.12
C VAL A 63 2.68 -8.26 6.38
N ARG A 64 3.68 -8.74 7.13
CA ARG A 64 4.89 -7.97 7.43
C ARG A 64 5.74 -7.70 6.18
N GLY A 65 5.90 -8.72 5.33
CA GLY A 65 6.58 -8.57 4.04
C GLY A 65 5.87 -7.56 3.13
N SER A 66 4.54 -7.64 3.05
CA SER A 66 3.75 -6.71 2.24
C SER A 66 3.82 -5.27 2.76
N ALA A 67 3.81 -5.07 4.08
CA ALA A 67 3.97 -3.76 4.70
C ALA A 67 5.33 -3.12 4.38
N LEU A 68 6.40 -3.90 4.27
CA LEU A 68 7.69 -3.36 3.81
C LEU A 68 7.64 -2.99 2.33
N THR A 69 7.05 -3.85 1.49
CA THR A 69 6.94 -3.60 0.05
C THR A 69 6.15 -2.34 -0.26
N ILE A 70 5.04 -2.06 0.43
CA ILE A 70 4.22 -0.87 0.15
C ILE A 70 5.02 0.43 0.40
N HIS A 71 5.88 0.46 1.42
CA HIS A 71 6.72 1.62 1.69
C HIS A 71 7.84 1.78 0.66
N VAL A 72 8.41 0.68 0.15
CA VAL A 72 9.38 0.74 -0.95
C VAL A 72 8.72 1.27 -2.23
N LEU A 73 7.50 0.83 -2.55
CA LEU A 73 6.73 1.33 -3.69
C LEU A 73 6.37 2.80 -3.52
N LEU A 74 5.97 3.22 -2.32
CA LEU A 74 5.66 4.62 -2.01
C LEU A 74 6.89 5.52 -2.13
N PHE A 75 8.05 5.03 -1.71
CA PHE A 75 9.33 5.71 -1.90
C PHE A 75 9.64 5.90 -3.39
N ALA A 76 9.56 4.82 -4.18
CA ALA A 76 9.78 4.87 -5.62
C ALA A 76 8.80 5.83 -6.33
N ALA A 77 7.52 5.81 -5.95
CA ALA A 77 6.52 6.74 -6.44
C ALA A 77 6.86 8.20 -6.10
N GLY A 78 7.25 8.48 -4.86
CA GLY A 78 7.68 9.81 -4.43
C GLY A 78 8.90 10.31 -5.20
N THR A 79 9.92 9.47 -5.40
CA THR A 79 11.10 9.83 -6.22
C THR A 79 10.72 10.04 -7.69
N GLY A 80 9.80 9.23 -8.23
CA GLY A 80 9.28 9.41 -9.59
C GLY A 80 8.54 10.74 -9.76
N CYS A 81 7.72 11.14 -8.78
CA CYS A 81 7.07 12.45 -8.77
C CYS A 81 8.08 13.59 -8.82
N LEU A 82 9.16 13.51 -8.03
CA LEU A 82 10.22 14.52 -8.00
C LEU A 82 11.03 14.56 -9.30
N GLN A 83 11.36 13.41 -9.88
CA GLN A 83 12.16 13.30 -11.11
C GLN A 83 11.39 13.74 -12.35
N LEU A 84 10.10 13.41 -12.43
CA LEU A 84 9.26 13.68 -13.59
C LEU A 84 8.47 14.99 -13.46
N GLY A 85 8.60 15.71 -12.34
CA GLY A 85 7.85 16.95 -12.08
C GLY A 85 6.35 16.73 -11.96
N ILE A 86 5.91 15.56 -11.48
CA ILE A 86 4.50 15.22 -11.35
C ILE A 86 4.00 15.74 -9.99
N GLY A 87 3.18 16.79 -10.02
CA GLY A 87 2.64 17.45 -8.83
C GLY A 87 3.59 18.48 -8.23
N SER A 88 3.27 18.98 -7.04
CA SER A 88 4.13 19.93 -6.32
C SER A 88 5.35 19.22 -5.72
N TRP A 89 6.47 19.92 -5.59
CA TRP A 89 7.69 19.35 -4.98
C TRP A 89 7.44 18.90 -3.53
N GLN A 90 6.60 19.65 -2.79
CA GLN A 90 6.17 19.28 -1.44
C GLN A 90 5.44 17.94 -1.42
N PHE A 91 4.61 17.66 -2.43
CA PHE A 91 3.91 16.39 -2.55
C PHE A 91 4.90 15.22 -2.72
N GLY A 92 5.85 15.35 -3.64
CA GLY A 92 6.91 14.34 -3.83
C GLY A 92 7.72 14.06 -2.56
N PHE A 93 8.17 15.10 -1.86
CA PHE A 93 8.89 14.93 -0.59
C PHE A 93 8.02 14.34 0.52
N SER A 94 6.73 14.68 0.58
CA SER A 94 5.82 14.13 1.57
C SER A 94 5.60 12.62 1.38
N LEU A 95 5.52 12.15 0.12
CA LEU A 95 5.46 10.71 -0.20
C LEU A 95 6.74 9.99 0.23
N VAL A 96 7.91 10.56 -0.07
CA VAL A 96 9.21 10.01 0.34
C VAL A 96 9.32 9.95 1.86
N ALA A 97 8.97 11.02 2.56
CA ALA A 97 9.02 11.06 4.02
C ALA A 97 8.07 10.03 4.65
N GLY A 98 6.83 9.94 4.16
CA GLY A 98 5.85 8.95 4.61
C GLY A 98 6.32 7.51 4.37
N ALA A 99 6.96 7.26 3.23
CA ALA A 99 7.57 5.97 2.93
C ALA A 99 8.67 5.60 3.92
N LEU A 100 9.59 6.52 4.23
CA LEU A 100 10.69 6.26 5.17
C LEU A 100 10.19 6.02 6.60
N VAL A 101 9.25 6.86 7.07
CA VAL A 101 8.67 6.72 8.42
C VAL A 101 7.89 5.41 8.54
N GLY A 102 7.06 5.09 7.54
CA GLY A 102 6.30 3.84 7.53
C GLY A 102 7.21 2.61 7.44
N PHE A 103 8.25 2.66 6.62
CA PHE A 103 9.25 1.60 6.52
C PHE A 103 9.95 1.37 7.88
N ALA A 104 10.42 2.44 8.52
CA ALA A 104 11.05 2.35 9.83
C ALA A 104 10.08 1.77 10.87
N ALA A 105 8.82 2.22 10.89
CA ALA A 105 7.79 1.69 11.77
C ALA A 105 7.52 0.20 11.53
N ALA A 106 7.44 -0.22 10.26
CA ALA A 106 7.24 -1.63 9.88
C ALA A 106 8.41 -2.53 10.26
N VAL A 107 9.65 -2.01 10.19
CA VAL A 107 10.85 -2.72 10.66
C VAL A 107 10.87 -2.85 12.18
N LEU A 108 10.50 -1.78 12.90
CA LEU A 108 10.51 -1.73 14.36
C LEU A 108 9.33 -2.46 15.01
N ALA A 109 8.25 -2.73 14.27
CA ALA A 109 7.10 -3.47 14.76
C ALA A 109 7.52 -4.88 15.21
N ARG A 110 7.32 -5.17 16.50
CA ARG A 110 7.63 -6.48 17.08
C ARG A 110 6.75 -7.57 16.46
N PRO A 111 7.27 -8.78 16.20
CA PRO A 111 6.44 -9.90 15.76
C PRO A 111 5.38 -10.21 16.82
N ASP A 112 4.14 -10.49 16.39
CA ASP A 112 3.15 -11.09 17.28
C ASP A 112 3.71 -12.42 17.82
N GLU A 113 3.53 -12.66 19.12
CA GLU A 113 3.91 -13.92 19.75
C GLU A 113 3.21 -15.07 19.03
N ARG A 114 3.98 -16.09 18.63
CA ARG A 114 3.37 -17.31 18.10
C ARG A 114 2.57 -17.95 19.25
N PRO A 115 1.33 -18.40 19.01
CA PRO A 115 0.62 -19.17 20.02
C PRO A 115 1.50 -20.36 20.43
N VAL A 116 1.79 -20.45 21.72
CA VAL A 116 2.49 -21.59 22.29
C VAL A 116 1.45 -22.70 22.39
N TYR A 117 1.75 -23.85 21.80
CA TYR A 117 0.91 -25.02 21.93
C TYR A 117 1.49 -25.92 23.02
N ASP A 118 0.64 -26.47 23.89
CA ASP A 118 1.05 -27.54 24.80
C ASP A 118 1.32 -28.85 24.03
N GLU A 119 1.80 -29.88 24.73
CA GLU A 119 2.06 -31.20 24.11
C GLU A 119 0.79 -31.86 23.54
N GLU A 120 -0.39 -31.40 23.95
CA GLU A 120 -1.70 -31.85 23.47
C GLU A 120 -2.23 -31.04 22.28
N GLY A 121 -1.51 -30.01 21.83
CA GLY A 121 -1.87 -29.16 20.70
C GLY A 121 -2.90 -28.07 21.01
N ARG A 122 -3.13 -27.73 22.28
CA ARG A 122 -4.01 -26.62 22.71
C ARG A 122 -3.21 -25.34 22.82
N ALA A 123 -3.82 -24.21 22.43
CA ALA A 123 -3.21 -22.90 22.59
C ALA A 123 -3.17 -22.54 24.09
N VAL A 124 -1.98 -22.15 24.57
CA VAL A 124 -1.70 -21.74 25.96
C VAL A 124 -1.56 -20.22 26.03
#